data_AF-A0A3G0WMZ7-F1
#
_entry.id   AF-A0A3G0WMZ7-F1
#
_cell.length_a   1.000
_cell.length_b   1.000
_cell.length_c   1.000
_cell.angle_alpha   90.00
_cell.angle_beta   90.00
_cell.angle_gamma   90.00
#
_symmetry.space_group_name_H-M   'P 1'
#
loop_
_entity.id
_entity.type
_entity.pdbx_description
1 polymer ?
#
loop_
_entity_poly.entity_id
_entity_poly.type
_entity_poly.pdbx_seq_one_letter_code
_entity_poly.pdbx_strand_id
1 'polypeptide(L)'
;MYTIFPIFCSSLVSAIILGSYFISSISLWEILILFLSVCLMMSLFVESEAKVYCQYDEIMTEEWFKTFVLGEFFLFLSLMVPLFYCNDDLGDEALSDPLGIPLLGIYVLLLSSFCVSNYEHAVEAHFGKFSESLNFNSTFNSNASAWLLLTIINGLGFLFLQYNEFINCPPSVVNSSWYGSCLILVTFHGFHVI
;
A
#
# COMPACT_ATOMS: atom_id res chain seq x y z
N MET A 1 -3.36 18.93 -3.54
CA MET A 1 -4.39 18.96 -2.45
C MET A 1 -4.32 17.65 -1.69
N TYR A 2 -4.36 17.65 -0.35
CA TYR A 2 -4.41 16.39 0.42
C TYR A 2 -5.70 15.65 0.08
N THR A 3 -5.59 14.51 -0.59
CA THR A 3 -6.75 13.64 -0.80
C THR A 3 -7.09 13.03 0.56
N ILE A 4 -8.28 13.31 1.08
CA ILE A 4 -8.80 12.71 2.32
C ILE A 4 -9.10 11.21 2.11
N PHE A 5 -9.16 10.79 0.85
CA PHE A 5 -9.46 9.44 0.39
C PHE A 5 -8.61 8.33 1.05
N PRO A 6 -7.27 8.37 1.09
CA PRO A 6 -6.47 7.31 1.69
C PRO A 6 -6.65 7.23 3.21
N ILE A 7 -6.82 8.39 3.86
CA ILE A 7 -7.10 8.49 5.30
C ILE A 7 -8.47 7.86 5.59
N PHE A 8 -9.47 8.16 4.78
CA PHE A 8 -10.82 7.60 4.91
C PHE A 8 -10.82 6.08 4.70
N CYS A 9 -10.22 5.59 3.61
CA CYS A 9 -10.10 4.15 3.33
C CYS A 9 -9.32 3.42 4.45
N SER A 10 -8.20 3.97 4.90
CA SER A 10 -7.41 3.41 6.01
C SER A 10 -8.21 3.38 7.31
N SER A 11 -8.92 4.45 7.64
CA SER A 11 -9.75 4.54 8.85
C SER A 11 -10.91 3.55 8.82
N LEU A 12 -11.53 3.34 7.65
CA LEU A 12 -12.62 2.42 7.44
C LEU A 12 -12.15 0.96 7.53
N VAL A 13 -11.05 0.61 6.87
CA VAL A 13 -10.43 -0.72 6.98
C VAL A 13 -10.04 -1.00 8.44
N SER A 14 -9.43 -0.02 9.11
CA SER A 14 -9.07 -0.14 10.52
C SER A 14 -10.31 -0.34 11.41
N ALA A 15 -11.41 0.38 11.15
CA ALA A 15 -12.65 0.22 11.89
C ALA A 15 -13.33 -1.14 11.65
N ILE A 16 -13.26 -1.67 10.42
CA ILE A 16 -13.77 -3.00 10.07
C ILE A 16 -12.95 -4.11 10.78
N ILE A 17 -11.62 -3.99 10.78
CA ILE A 17 -10.73 -4.93 11.48
C ILE A 17 -10.92 -4.85 13.00
N LEU A 18 -11.04 -3.65 13.56
CA LEU A 18 -11.30 -3.48 14.98
C LEU A 18 -12.68 -4.05 15.36
N GLY A 19 -13.69 -3.81 14.52
CA GLY A 19 -15.05 -4.31 14.69
C GLY A 19 -15.14 -5.84 14.61
N SER A 20 -14.38 -6.47 13.71
CA SER A 20 -14.36 -7.94 13.61
C SER A 20 -13.75 -8.62 14.83
N TYR A 21 -12.85 -7.95 15.55
CA TYR A 21 -12.29 -8.45 16.81
C TYR A 21 -13.31 -8.46 17.96
N PHE A 22 -14.22 -7.48 18.00
CA PHE A 22 -15.22 -7.34 19.08
C PHE A 22 -16.54 -8.07 18.78
N ILE A 23 -16.86 -8.28 17.51
CA ILE A 23 -18.13 -8.89 17.11
C ILE A 23 -17.86 -10.32 16.61
N SER A 24 -17.84 -11.27 17.54
CA SER A 24 -17.59 -12.69 17.29
C SER A 24 -18.63 -13.41 16.42
N SER A 25 -19.68 -12.71 15.99
CA SER A 25 -20.81 -13.28 15.25
C SER A 25 -20.87 -12.88 13.77
N ILE A 26 -20.01 -11.97 13.29
CA ILE A 26 -20.02 -11.58 11.87
C ILE A 26 -19.16 -12.58 11.11
N SER A 27 -19.75 -13.20 10.09
CA SER A 27 -19.02 -14.11 9.22
C SER A 27 -17.97 -13.34 8.40
N LEU A 28 -16.85 -13.99 8.10
CA LEU A 28 -15.79 -13.41 7.26
C LEU A 28 -16.33 -12.93 5.90
N TRP A 29 -17.37 -13.62 5.40
CA TRP A 29 -18.10 -13.28 4.18
C TRP A 29 -18.86 -11.95 4.27
N GLU A 30 -19.53 -11.67 5.38
CA GLU A 30 -20.22 -10.39 5.58
C GLU A 30 -19.23 -9.22 5.68
N ILE A 31 -18.07 -9.45 6.31
CA ILE A 31 -16.96 -8.47 6.35
C ILE A 31 -16.44 -8.18 4.95
N LEU A 32 -16.24 -9.22 4.13
CA LEU A 32 -15.81 -9.07 2.74
C LEU A 32 -16.83 -8.31 1.90
N ILE A 33 -18.11 -8.68 1.98
CA ILE A 33 -19.18 -8.01 1.22
C ILE A 33 -19.27 -6.54 1.62
N LEU A 34 -19.19 -6.23 2.91
CA LEU A 34 -19.15 -4.86 3.41
C LEU A 34 -17.96 -4.11 2.82
N PHE A 35 -16.76 -4.68 2.90
CA PHE A 35 -15.54 -4.08 2.36
C PHE A 35 -15.65 -3.83 0.84
N LEU A 36 -16.05 -4.83 0.06
CA LEU A 36 -16.25 -4.72 -1.39
C LEU A 36 -17.32 -3.68 -1.75
N SER A 37 -18.41 -3.62 -0.99
CA SER A 37 -19.47 -2.63 -1.21
C SER A 37 -18.99 -1.20 -0.96
N VAL A 38 -18.13 -1.00 0.05
CA VAL A 38 -17.52 0.31 0.30
C VAL A 38 -16.51 0.63 -0.79
N CYS A 39 -15.67 -0.32 -1.21
CA CYS A 39 -14.75 -0.12 -2.32
C CYS A 39 -15.47 0.27 -3.62
N LEU A 40 -16.61 -0.35 -3.92
CA LEU A 40 -17.45 0.00 -5.07
C LEU A 40 -18.10 1.38 -4.93
N MET A 41 -18.59 1.74 -3.74
CA MET A 41 -19.08 3.10 -3.50
C MET A 41 -17.97 4.16 -3.67
N MET A 42 -16.76 3.84 -3.21
CA MET A 42 -15.59 4.71 -3.37
C MET A 42 -15.12 4.77 -4.84
N SER A 43 -15.25 3.68 -5.61
CA SER A 43 -14.96 3.68 -7.06
C SER A 43 -15.85 4.66 -7.81
N LEU A 44 -17.16 4.61 -7.54
CA LEU A 44 -18.15 5.49 -8.14
C LEU A 44 -17.94 6.95 -7.72
N PHE A 45 -17.54 7.19 -6.47
CA PHE A 45 -17.19 8.53 -6.01
C PHE A 45 -15.98 9.09 -6.77
N VAL A 46 -14.91 8.31 -6.93
CA VAL A 46 -13.71 8.80 -7.62
C VAL A 46 -13.92 8.90 -9.13
N GLU A 47 -14.72 8.02 -9.74
CA GLU A 47 -15.15 8.17 -11.14
C GLU A 47 -15.90 9.51 -11.36
N SER A 48 -16.66 9.98 -10.37
CA SER A 48 -17.33 11.28 -10.44
C SER A 48 -16.37 12.48 -10.31
N GLU A 49 -15.20 12.31 -9.67
CA GLU A 49 -14.16 13.34 -9.57
C GLU A 49 -13.17 13.31 -10.75
N ALA A 50 -12.88 12.12 -11.29
CA ALA A 50 -11.93 11.93 -12.37
C ALA A 50 -12.56 12.32 -13.72
N LYS A 51 -12.42 13.59 -14.11
CA LYS A 51 -12.82 14.10 -15.43
C LYS A 51 -11.91 13.63 -16.58
N VAL A 52 -11.19 12.52 -16.41
CA VAL A 52 -10.14 12.07 -17.34
C VAL A 52 -10.67 10.93 -18.21
N TYR A 53 -11.81 11.13 -18.86
CA TYR A 53 -12.22 10.26 -19.95
C TYR A 53 -11.72 10.89 -21.27
N CYS A 54 -10.55 10.42 -21.71
CA CYS A 54 -10.09 10.44 -23.10
C CYS A 54 -9.50 11.73 -23.69
N GLN A 55 -8.80 12.58 -22.91
CA GLN A 55 -7.79 13.48 -23.47
C GLN A 55 -6.41 13.14 -22.90
N TYR A 56 -5.72 12.22 -23.57
CA TYR A 56 -4.30 11.95 -23.34
C TYR A 56 -3.48 13.04 -24.06
N ASP A 57 -3.49 14.26 -23.51
CA ASP A 57 -2.34 15.13 -23.72
C ASP A 57 -1.24 14.64 -22.77
N GLU A 58 -0.06 14.33 -23.31
CA GLU A 58 1.05 13.54 -22.72
C GLU A 58 1.69 14.09 -21.42
N ILE A 59 1.06 15.05 -20.75
CA ILE A 59 1.55 15.65 -19.52
C ILE A 59 0.90 14.95 -18.34
N MET A 60 1.71 14.30 -17.50
CA MET A 60 1.25 13.65 -16.27
C MET A 60 0.66 14.70 -15.31
N THR A 61 -0.66 14.85 -15.29
CA THR A 61 -1.36 15.77 -14.39
C THR A 61 -1.62 15.13 -13.01
N GLU A 62 -1.90 15.96 -11.99
CA GLU A 62 -2.29 15.48 -10.65
C GLU A 62 -3.53 14.58 -10.71
N GLU A 63 -4.49 14.87 -11.60
CA GLU A 63 -5.71 14.06 -11.80
C GLU A 63 -5.41 12.69 -12.41
N TRP A 64 -4.47 12.64 -13.37
CA TRP A 64 -4.03 11.39 -13.97
C TRP A 64 -3.35 10.49 -12.94
N PHE A 65 -2.47 11.05 -12.10
CA PHE A 65 -1.80 10.29 -11.05
C PHE A 65 -2.80 9.72 -10.02
N LYS A 66 -3.82 10.51 -9.63
CA LYS A 66 -4.91 10.03 -8.76
C LYS A 66 -5.67 8.86 -9.39
N THR A 67 -5.98 8.95 -10.68
CA THR A 67 -6.68 7.91 -11.43
C THR A 67 -5.84 6.64 -11.53
N PHE A 68 -4.53 6.79 -11.77
CA PHE A 68 -3.57 5.68 -11.76
C PHE A 68 -3.53 4.96 -10.39
N VAL A 69 -3.35 5.71 -9.29
CA VAL A 69 -3.34 5.14 -7.93
C VAL A 69 -4.65 4.44 -7.59
N LEU A 70 -5.78 4.97 -8.06
CA LEU A 70 -7.08 4.30 -7.90
C LEU A 70 -7.14 2.97 -8.67
N GLY A 71 -6.61 2.95 -9.89
CA GLY A 71 -6.50 1.72 -10.68
C GLY A 71 -5.71 0.64 -9.96
N GLU A 72 -4.56 1.00 -9.38
CA GLU A 72 -3.75 0.08 -8.57
C GLU A 72 -4.50 -0.42 -7.32
N PHE A 73 -5.26 0.46 -6.66
CA PHE A 73 -6.11 0.05 -5.54
C PHE A 73 -7.14 -1.03 -5.96
N PHE A 74 -7.80 -0.88 -7.11
CA PHE A 74 -8.74 -1.90 -7.61
C PHE A 74 -8.04 -3.18 -8.05
N LEU A 75 -6.82 -3.08 -8.61
CA LEU A 75 -6.01 -4.24 -8.92
C LEU A 75 -5.73 -5.07 -7.65
N PHE A 76 -5.21 -4.44 -6.59
CA PHE A 76 -4.95 -5.13 -5.32
C PHE A 76 -6.22 -5.67 -4.67
N LEU A 77 -7.33 -4.93 -4.74
CA LEU A 77 -8.63 -5.41 -4.27
C LEU A 77 -9.05 -6.71 -4.98
N SER A 78 -8.89 -6.75 -6.31
CA SER A 78 -9.22 -7.93 -7.11
C SER A 78 -8.33 -9.13 -6.77
N LEU A 79 -7.06 -8.89 -6.43
CA LEU A 79 -6.12 -9.92 -5.98
C LEU A 79 -6.42 -10.42 -4.56
N MET A 80 -7.09 -9.61 -3.72
CA MET A 80 -7.53 -10.04 -2.39
C MET A 80 -8.77 -10.94 -2.43
N VAL A 81 -9.66 -10.80 -3.42
CA VAL A 81 -10.92 -11.58 -3.49
C VAL A 81 -10.69 -13.10 -3.45
N PRO A 82 -9.74 -13.68 -4.22
CA PRO A 82 -9.42 -15.10 -4.15
C PRO A 82 -9.03 -15.61 -2.75
N LEU A 83 -8.38 -14.78 -1.92
CA LEU A 83 -7.99 -15.16 -0.56
C LEU A 83 -9.19 -15.52 0.30
N PHE A 84 -10.24 -14.69 0.20
CA PHE A 84 -11.47 -14.91 0.96
C PHE A 84 -12.34 -16.00 0.34
N TYR A 85 -12.30 -16.13 -0.99
CA TYR A 85 -13.02 -17.18 -1.70
C TYR A 85 -12.45 -18.58 -1.40
N CYS A 86 -11.12 -18.71 -1.34
CA CYS A 86 -10.41 -19.96 -1.05
C CYS A 86 -10.29 -20.26 0.47
N ASN A 87 -11.09 -19.61 1.33
CA ASN A 87 -11.01 -19.79 2.78
C ASN A 87 -11.40 -21.20 3.27
N ASP A 88 -12.00 -22.03 2.42
CA ASP A 88 -12.27 -23.45 2.73
C ASP A 88 -11.07 -24.37 2.43
N ASP A 89 -10.05 -23.86 1.72
CA ASP A 89 -8.77 -24.52 1.38
C ASP A 89 -7.61 -23.84 2.12
N LEU A 90 -7.83 -23.53 3.41
CA LEU A 90 -6.77 -23.00 4.27
C LEU A 90 -5.66 -24.03 4.35
N GLY A 91 -4.45 -23.62 3.98
CA GLY A 91 -3.29 -24.49 4.04
C GLY A 91 -2.98 -24.94 5.47
N ASP A 92 -2.43 -26.14 5.60
CA ASP A 92 -2.14 -26.77 6.90
C ASP A 92 -1.05 -26.05 7.72
N GLU A 93 -0.21 -25.25 7.06
CA GLU A 93 0.93 -24.56 7.64
C GLU A 93 0.80 -23.04 7.46
N ALA A 94 1.16 -22.28 8.49
CA ALA A 94 1.22 -20.82 8.37
C ALA A 94 2.35 -20.41 7.41
N LEU A 95 2.10 -19.38 6.58
CA LEU A 95 3.11 -18.80 5.68
C LEU A 95 4.31 -18.22 6.46
N SER A 96 4.01 -17.50 7.53
CA SER A 96 5.00 -16.91 8.44
C SER A 96 4.36 -16.59 9.78
N ASP A 97 5.18 -16.38 10.82
CA ASP A 97 4.70 -15.83 12.09
C ASP A 97 4.36 -14.34 11.90
N PRO A 98 3.09 -13.92 12.10
CA PRO A 98 2.67 -12.53 11.91
C PRO A 98 3.41 -11.54 12.84
N LEU A 99 3.93 -12.01 13.99
CA LEU A 99 4.69 -11.16 14.93
C LEU A 99 6.18 -11.09 14.61
N GLY A 100 6.65 -11.87 13.64
CA GLY A 100 8.05 -11.92 13.21
C GLY A 100 8.37 -10.89 12.12
N ILE A 101 8.78 -11.39 10.95
CA ILE A 101 9.17 -10.57 9.81
C ILE A 101 8.03 -9.65 9.32
N PRO A 102 6.76 -10.08 9.23
CA PRO A 102 5.66 -9.21 8.82
C PRO A 102 5.52 -7.95 9.68
N LEU A 103 5.54 -8.09 11.01
CA LEU A 103 5.41 -6.96 11.93
C LEU A 103 6.58 -5.98 11.81
N LEU A 104 7.80 -6.50 11.68
CA LEU A 104 8.98 -5.67 11.43
C LEU A 104 8.89 -4.96 10.07
N GLY A 105 8.39 -5.63 9.04
CA GLY A 105 8.14 -5.06 7.72
C GLY A 105 7.16 -3.88 7.77
N ILE A 106 6.04 -4.03 8.49
CA ILE A 106 5.07 -2.94 8.71
C ILE A 106 5.75 -1.74 9.41
N TYR A 107 6.55 -2.00 10.45
CA TYR A 107 7.26 -0.94 11.16
C TYR A 107 8.22 -0.17 10.24
N VAL A 108 8.99 -0.88 9.40
CA VAL A 108 9.93 -0.27 8.45
C VAL A 108 9.19 0.58 7.41
N LEU A 109 8.04 0.11 6.88
CA LEU A 109 7.22 0.88 5.95
C LEU A 109 6.63 2.14 6.61
N LEU A 110 6.14 2.06 7.85
CA LEU A 110 5.66 3.23 8.59
C LEU A 110 6.78 4.25 8.82
N LEU A 111 7.99 3.79 9.14
CA LEU A 111 9.15 4.67 9.28
C LEU A 111 9.52 5.31 7.94
N SER A 112 9.41 4.57 6.83
CA SER A 112 9.59 5.10 5.48
C SER A 112 8.58 6.22 5.17
N SER A 113 7.29 6.00 5.46
CA SER A 113 6.24 7.02 5.31
C SER A 113 6.52 8.28 6.14
N PHE A 114 7.00 8.11 7.37
CA PHE A 114 7.41 9.23 8.21
C PHE A 114 8.60 9.99 7.61
N CYS A 115 9.64 9.29 7.12
CA CYS A 115 10.79 9.93 6.51
C CYS A 115 10.41 10.72 5.24
N VAL A 116 9.56 10.19 4.37
CA VAL A 116 9.14 10.92 3.15
C VAL A 116 8.28 12.14 3.49
N SER A 117 7.41 12.07 4.51
CA SER A 117 6.63 13.22 4.96
C SER A 117 7.52 14.35 5.51
N ASN A 118 8.58 14.01 6.25
CA ASN A 118 9.56 15.01 6.70
C ASN A 118 10.38 15.59 5.54
N TYR A 119 10.69 14.78 4.52
CA TYR A 119 11.29 15.25 3.28
C TYR A 119 10.39 16.27 2.57
N GLU A 120 9.10 15.96 2.39
CA GLU A 120 8.12 16.86 1.77
C GLU A 120 8.05 18.20 2.51
N HIS A 121 7.92 18.18 3.84
CA HIS A 121 7.92 19.42 4.63
C HIS A 121 9.20 20.24 4.48
N ALA A 122 10.37 19.59 4.38
CA ALA A 122 11.63 20.28 4.15
C ALA A 122 11.69 20.93 2.75
N VAL A 123 11.10 20.29 1.73
CA VAL A 123 11.01 20.83 0.37
C VAL A 123 10.00 21.97 0.28
N GLU A 124 8.81 21.81 0.87
CA GLU A 124 7.74 22.81 0.87
C GLU A 124 8.19 24.13 1.52
N ALA A 125 8.89 24.04 2.67
CA ALA A 125 9.46 25.21 3.35
C ALA A 125 10.46 26.00 2.49
N HIS A 126 10.98 25.39 1.43
CA HIS A 126 12.01 25.96 0.54
C HIS A 126 11.63 25.93 -0.94
N PHE A 127 10.33 25.84 -1.26
CA PHE A 127 9.80 25.65 -2.61
C PHE A 127 10.41 26.59 -3.67
N GLY A 128 10.53 27.88 -3.37
CA GLY A 128 11.07 28.88 -4.30
C GLY A 128 12.56 28.71 -4.66
N LYS A 129 13.36 28.04 -3.82
CA LYS A 129 14.78 27.74 -4.12
C LYS A 129 14.97 26.38 -4.79
N PHE A 130 14.01 25.48 -4.60
CA PHE A 130 14.04 24.13 -5.18
C PHE A 130 13.64 24.13 -6.65
N SER A 131 12.61 24.92 -7.01
CA SER A 131 12.10 25.04 -8.39
C SER A 131 13.12 25.59 -9.39
N GLU A 132 14.06 26.42 -8.92
CA GLU A 132 15.01 27.11 -9.79
C GLU A 132 16.29 26.31 -10.08
N SER A 133 16.58 25.22 -9.36
CA SER A 133 17.89 24.59 -9.52
C SER A 133 17.97 23.07 -9.36
N LEU A 134 17.00 22.39 -8.73
CA LEU A 134 17.15 20.96 -8.34
C LEU A 134 18.52 20.66 -7.72
N ASN A 135 19.19 21.66 -7.14
CA ASN A 135 20.62 21.60 -6.86
C ASN A 135 20.83 21.29 -5.39
N PHE A 136 21.22 20.06 -5.09
CA PHE A 136 21.32 19.52 -3.72
C PHE A 136 22.47 20.10 -2.87
N ASN A 137 23.13 21.17 -3.32
CA ASN A 137 24.34 21.72 -2.70
C ASN A 137 24.13 22.80 -1.61
N SER A 138 22.90 23.06 -1.17
CA SER A 138 22.65 24.01 -0.07
C SER A 138 22.67 23.31 1.30
N THR A 139 23.05 24.02 2.36
CA THR A 139 23.04 23.49 3.74
C THR A 139 21.65 23.09 4.24
N PHE A 140 20.58 23.61 3.63
CA PHE A 140 19.20 23.21 3.91
C PHE A 140 18.82 21.90 3.18
N ASN A 141 19.48 21.61 2.05
CA ASN A 141 19.29 20.38 1.27
C ASN A 141 19.90 19.14 1.94
N SER A 142 20.88 19.28 2.85
CA SER A 142 21.46 18.11 3.54
C SER A 142 20.47 17.38 4.44
N ASN A 143 19.52 18.12 5.05
CA ASN A 143 18.48 17.52 5.87
C ASN A 143 17.42 16.83 5.01
N ALA A 144 16.98 17.48 3.93
CA ALA A 144 16.03 16.88 2.99
C ALA A 144 16.62 15.62 2.33
N SER A 145 17.87 15.67 1.86
CA SER A 145 18.53 14.52 1.26
C SER A 145 18.74 13.38 2.25
N ALA A 146 19.01 13.68 3.53
CA ALA A 146 19.08 12.66 4.58
C ALA A 146 17.73 11.96 4.79
N TRP A 147 16.62 12.70 4.86
CA TRP A 147 15.28 12.12 4.98
C TRP A 147 14.91 11.25 3.76
N LEU A 148 15.22 11.71 2.55
CA LEU A 148 15.01 10.93 1.33
C LEU A 148 15.88 9.66 1.32
N LEU A 149 17.15 9.76 1.72
CA LEU A 149 18.05 8.61 1.83
C LEU A 149 17.53 7.59 2.85
N LEU A 150 17.05 8.04 4.01
CA LEU A 150 16.44 7.16 5.02
C LEU A 150 15.18 6.47 4.48
N THR A 151 14.37 7.17 3.70
CA THR A 151 13.20 6.58 3.02
C THR A 151 13.62 5.43 2.10
N ILE A 152 14.64 5.66 1.25
CA ILE A 152 15.15 4.64 0.32
C ILE A 152 15.75 3.46 1.08
N ILE A 153 16.55 3.71 2.13
CA ILE A 153 17.15 2.65 2.95
C ILE A 153 16.06 1.81 3.64
N ASN A 154 14.99 2.43 4.14
CA ASN A 154 13.86 1.71 4.71
C ASN A 154 13.15 0.86 3.65
N GLY A 155 12.92 1.37 2.44
CA GLY A 155 12.37 0.60 1.32
C GLY A 155 13.21 -0.64 0.97
N LEU A 156 14.53 -0.47 0.85
CA LEU A 156 15.45 -1.59 0.62
C LEU A 156 15.49 -2.57 1.81
N GLY A 157 15.40 -2.06 3.04
CA GLY A 157 15.29 -2.87 4.25
C GLY A 157 14.03 -3.73 4.24
N PHE A 158 12.89 -3.17 3.83
CA PHE A 158 11.65 -3.93 3.64
C PHE A 158 11.81 -5.02 2.57
N LEU A 159 12.37 -4.70 1.40
CA LEU A 159 12.61 -5.70 0.34
C LEU A 159 13.52 -6.84 0.81
N PHE A 160 14.55 -6.54 1.60
CA PHE A 160 15.42 -7.56 2.19
C PHE A 160 14.68 -8.46 3.19
N LEU A 161 13.83 -7.88 4.04
CA LEU A 161 12.98 -8.63 4.97
C LEU A 161 12.00 -9.53 4.20
N GLN A 162 11.33 -9.00 3.18
CA GLN A 162 10.40 -9.72 2.33
C GLN A 162 11.09 -10.89 1.61
N TYR A 163 12.29 -10.68 1.08
CA TYR A 163 13.10 -11.73 0.46
C TYR A 163 13.45 -12.86 1.45
N ASN A 164 13.86 -12.50 2.68
CA ASN A 164 14.14 -13.49 3.72
C ASN A 164 12.88 -14.26 4.15
N GLU A 165 11.73 -13.60 4.19
CA GLU A 165 10.45 -14.27 4.44
C GLU A 165 10.15 -15.29 3.34
N PHE A 166 10.29 -14.93 2.07
CA PHE A 166 10.08 -15.86 0.95
C PHE A 166 11.03 -17.07 0.97
N ILE A 167 12.29 -16.90 1.39
CA ILE A 167 13.23 -18.03 1.53
C ILE A 167 12.80 -19.00 2.62
N ASN A 168 12.33 -18.47 3.75
CA ASN A 168 12.00 -19.27 4.93
C ASN A 168 10.52 -19.72 4.94
N CYS A 169 9.72 -19.30 3.97
CA CYS A 169 8.33 -19.67 3.79
C CYS A 169 8.23 -21.18 3.47
N PRO A 170 7.62 -22.01 4.35
CA PRO A 170 7.52 -23.44 4.10
C PRO A 170 6.61 -23.79 2.89
N PRO A 171 5.44 -23.16 2.71
CA PRO A 171 4.58 -23.41 1.55
C PRO A 171 5.04 -22.71 0.25
N SER A 172 4.68 -23.31 -0.89
CA SER A 172 4.86 -22.73 -2.23
C SER A 172 3.52 -22.52 -2.94
N VAL A 173 3.54 -21.79 -4.07
CA VAL A 173 2.36 -21.46 -4.89
C VAL A 173 1.62 -22.68 -5.44
N VAL A 174 2.31 -23.84 -5.51
CA VAL A 174 1.74 -25.10 -6.00
C VAL A 174 1.06 -25.93 -4.92
N ASN A 175 1.20 -25.55 -3.64
CA ASN A 175 0.72 -26.36 -2.53
C ASN A 175 -0.80 -26.28 -2.36
N SER A 176 -1.41 -25.11 -2.55
CA SER A 176 -2.86 -24.93 -2.52
C SER A 176 -3.28 -23.63 -3.23
N SER A 177 -4.58 -23.50 -3.53
CA SER A 177 -5.11 -22.28 -4.18
C SER A 177 -5.01 -21.07 -3.25
N TRP A 178 -5.15 -21.29 -1.95
CA TRP A 178 -4.98 -20.27 -0.93
C TRP A 178 -3.53 -19.78 -0.86
N TYR A 179 -2.54 -20.68 -0.81
CA TYR A 179 -1.11 -20.28 -0.82
C TYR A 179 -0.74 -19.53 -2.10
N GLY A 180 -1.21 -20.01 -3.25
CA GLY A 180 -1.01 -19.32 -4.53
C GLY A 180 -1.54 -17.89 -4.50
N SER A 181 -2.75 -17.69 -3.99
CA SER A 181 -3.37 -16.37 -3.87
C SER A 181 -2.58 -15.44 -2.93
N CYS A 182 -2.14 -15.94 -1.76
CA CYS A 182 -1.34 -15.19 -0.79
C CYS A 182 0.00 -14.74 -1.38
N LEU A 183 0.77 -15.70 -1.94
CA LEU A 183 2.11 -15.44 -2.44
C LEU A 183 2.09 -14.55 -3.68
N ILE A 184 1.08 -14.67 -4.55
CA ILE A 184 0.90 -13.75 -5.68
C ILE A 184 0.63 -12.33 -5.17
N LEU A 185 -0.31 -12.15 -4.24
CA LEU A 185 -0.63 -10.83 -3.68
C LEU A 185 0.63 -10.15 -3.08
N VAL A 186 1.37 -10.88 -2.24
CA VAL A 186 2.58 -10.38 -1.59
C VAL A 186 3.69 -10.08 -2.60
N THR A 187 3.83 -10.91 -3.64
CA THR A 187 4.80 -10.67 -4.72
C THR A 187 4.47 -9.40 -5.50
N PHE A 188 3.20 -9.20 -5.87
CA PHE A 188 2.77 -7.97 -6.54
C PHE A 188 2.99 -6.74 -5.67
N HIS A 189 2.72 -6.82 -4.36
CA HIS A 189 3.06 -5.74 -3.42
C HIS A 189 4.57 -5.48 -3.42
N GLY A 190 5.41 -6.52 -3.37
CA GLY A 190 6.85 -6.39 -3.46
C GLY A 190 7.33 -5.67 -4.73
N PHE A 191 6.74 -5.97 -5.88
CA PHE A 191 7.04 -5.27 -7.14
C PHE A 191 6.67 -3.78 -7.12
N HIS A 192 5.66 -3.37 -6.36
CA HIS A 192 5.30 -1.95 -6.21
C HIS A 192 6.25 -1.18 -5.31
N VAL A 193 6.97 -1.88 -4.42
CA VAL A 193 7.98 -1.26 -3.55
C VAL A 193 9.31 -1.03 -4.29
N ILE A 194 9.58 -1.79 -5.36
CA ILE A 194 10.76 -1.64 -6.24
C ILE A 194 10.60 -0.42 -7.15
#